data_AF-A0A949HQH9-F1
#
_entry.id   AF-A0A949HQH9-F1
#
_cell.length_a   1.000
_cell.length_b   1.000
_cell.length_c   1.000
_cell.angle_alpha   90.00
_cell.angle_beta   90.00
_cell.angle_gamma   90.00
#
_symmetry.space_group_name_H-M   'P 1'
#
loop_
_entity.id
_entity.type
_entity.pdbx_description
1 polymer ?
#
loop_
_entity_poly.entity_id
_entity_poly.type
_entity_poly.pdbx_seq_one_letter_code
_entity_poly.pdbx_strand_id
1 'polypeptide(L)'
;MLLIGMVCSLPVGCSLGPYRYGTQDTSLLPKESGLGPAVLVGGPLPAMDRLEQVVNAPRDAYGRLQKKLASKKPSVMQPPAQATRQDALLAAMTYLQDNDMHDVIVEVRHHDPIEQWKRLQANPDIHPVWKYTDGAARIGTYTMFPPRLWRFDAYNPYTKTLSINSDNPAAAIYEAAKAKSHSMVSWPGAYAAMRYVPLAPVGQQIAVTQDAMAYVQQNADPTIEEAMVSHTLSNITGTALLGSSAITPQLNEIPLVAAPASQAIGAATGNIASRFLRPQRSSDPRPLEYDGALAPQSGLRTARNQDLGQPSTTVFR
;
A
#
# COMPACT_ATOMS: atom_id res chain seq x y z
N MET A 1 10.94 -11.18 54.61
CA MET A 1 9.61 -11.04 53.98
C MET A 1 9.81 -10.52 52.57
N LEU A 2 9.42 -11.34 51.59
CA LEU A 2 9.54 -11.12 50.15
C LEU A 2 8.61 -10.01 49.66
N LEU A 3 9.12 -9.10 48.83
CA LEU A 3 8.32 -8.20 47.99
C LEU A 3 8.52 -8.65 46.53
N ILE A 4 7.64 -9.57 46.12
CA ILE A 4 7.39 -10.00 44.74
C ILE A 4 6.60 -8.84 44.09
N GLY A 5 7.08 -8.18 43.03
CA GLY A 5 7.30 -8.76 41.72
C GLY A 5 6.01 -8.70 40.87
N MET A 6 5.36 -7.54 40.76
CA MET A 6 4.20 -7.35 39.89
C MET A 6 4.67 -6.91 38.50
N VAL A 7 5.08 -7.90 37.70
CA VAL A 7 5.32 -7.75 36.27
C VAL A 7 3.97 -7.66 35.57
N CYS A 8 3.61 -6.46 35.10
CA CYS A 8 2.48 -6.25 34.18
C CYS A 8 2.69 -7.09 32.92
N SER A 9 1.98 -8.21 32.85
CA SER A 9 1.83 -9.04 31.66
C SER A 9 0.76 -8.39 30.78
N LEU A 10 1.19 -7.54 29.84
CA LEU A 10 0.32 -7.12 28.75
C LEU A 10 0.24 -8.28 27.74
N PRO A 11 -0.94 -8.83 27.44
CA PRO A 11 -1.10 -9.82 26.38
C PRO A 11 -0.81 -9.13 25.04
N VAL A 12 0.39 -9.33 24.51
CA VAL A 12 0.77 -8.94 23.14
C VAL A 12 0.15 -9.97 22.19
N GLY A 13 -1.12 -9.77 21.89
CA GLY A 13 -1.89 -10.68 21.04
C GLY A 13 -3.14 -10.02 20.50
N CYS A 14 -3.03 -8.78 19.99
CA CYS A 14 -4.07 -8.24 19.14
C CYS A 14 -4.04 -9.03 17.83
N SER A 15 -4.86 -10.09 17.73
CA SER A 15 -5.17 -10.64 16.41
C SER A 15 -5.89 -9.53 15.65
N LEU A 16 -5.28 -9.02 14.60
CA LEU A 16 -6.01 -8.22 13.61
C LEU A 16 -7.20 -9.08 13.17
N GLY A 17 -8.42 -8.56 13.34
CA GLY A 17 -9.63 -9.27 12.91
C GLY A 17 -9.61 -9.55 11.40
N PRO A 18 -10.60 -10.30 10.88
CA PRO A 18 -10.69 -10.55 9.44
C PRO A 18 -10.65 -9.23 8.65
N TYR A 19 -9.92 -9.20 7.54
CA TYR A 19 -9.81 -8.00 6.72
C TYR A 19 -11.19 -7.58 6.19
N ARG A 20 -11.46 -6.28 6.23
CA ARG A 20 -12.70 -5.71 5.73
C ARG A 20 -12.47 -5.12 4.35
N TYR A 21 -13.04 -5.75 3.33
CA TYR A 21 -13.04 -5.23 1.97
C TYR A 21 -14.02 -4.06 1.79
N GLY A 22 -13.71 -3.21 0.81
CA GLY A 22 -14.56 -2.11 0.36
C GLY A 22 -14.53 -0.87 1.25
N THR A 23 -15.09 0.20 0.70
CA THR A 23 -15.53 1.39 1.43
C THR A 23 -17.03 1.25 1.67
N GLN A 24 -17.57 1.69 2.81
CA GLN A 24 -19.01 1.56 3.03
C GLN A 24 -19.80 2.41 2.01
N ASP A 25 -20.49 1.77 1.07
CA ASP A 25 -21.66 2.24 0.31
C ASP A 25 -21.63 3.64 -0.37
N THR A 26 -20.50 4.11 -0.90
CA THR A 26 -20.47 5.37 -1.70
C THR A 26 -19.63 5.32 -2.97
N SER A 27 -19.54 4.17 -3.64
CA SER A 27 -19.10 4.21 -5.04
C SER A 27 -20.24 4.78 -5.90
N LEU A 28 -20.11 6.04 -6.33
CA LEU A 28 -21.01 6.66 -7.33
C LEU A 28 -20.79 6.10 -8.74
N LEU A 29 -19.86 5.16 -8.90
CA LEU A 29 -19.63 4.44 -10.15
C LEU A 29 -20.36 3.09 -10.09
N PRO A 30 -21.06 2.67 -11.16
CA PRO A 30 -21.67 1.35 -11.23
C PRO A 30 -20.64 0.29 -10.90
N LYS A 31 -21.02 -0.68 -10.07
CA LYS A 31 -20.23 -1.89 -9.71
C LYS A 31 -19.82 -2.72 -10.93
N GLU A 32 -20.38 -2.41 -12.10
CA GLU A 32 -20.07 -3.00 -13.41
C GLU A 32 -19.11 -2.15 -14.27
N SER A 33 -18.43 -1.17 -13.69
CA SER A 33 -17.30 -0.51 -14.34
C SER A 33 -16.17 -1.53 -14.47
N GLY A 34 -16.16 -2.35 -15.53
CA GLY A 34 -15.09 -3.31 -15.83
C GLY A 34 -13.72 -2.67 -16.14
N LEU A 35 -13.52 -1.42 -15.73
CA LEU A 35 -12.31 -0.64 -15.87
C LEU A 35 -11.76 -0.45 -14.46
N GLY A 36 -10.66 -1.15 -14.15
CA GLY A 36 -9.91 -0.94 -12.91
C GLY A 36 -9.47 0.52 -12.74
N PRO A 37 -8.83 0.86 -11.60
CA PRO A 37 -8.37 2.22 -11.34
C PRO A 37 -7.55 2.74 -12.51
N ALA A 38 -7.78 4.00 -12.92
CA ALA A 38 -7.15 4.57 -14.11
C ALA A 38 -5.63 4.63 -13.91
N VAL A 39 -4.86 3.99 -14.81
CA VAL A 39 -3.40 3.94 -14.74
C VAL A 39 -2.76 4.87 -15.77
N LEU A 40 -1.89 5.76 -15.30
CA LEU A 40 -1.10 6.66 -16.13
C LEU A 40 0.38 6.31 -16.00
N VAL A 41 1.00 5.94 -17.12
CA VAL A 41 2.43 5.58 -17.15
C VAL A 41 3.22 6.75 -17.71
N GLY A 42 4.14 7.28 -16.90
CA GLY A 42 5.02 8.37 -17.28
C GLY A 42 6.13 7.94 -18.24
N GLY A 43 6.41 8.80 -19.22
CA GLY A 43 7.49 8.59 -20.20
C GLY A 43 8.91 8.88 -19.67
N PRO A 44 9.95 8.63 -20.48
CA PRO A 44 11.33 8.99 -20.15
C PRO A 44 11.49 10.52 -20.08
N LEU A 45 12.17 11.01 -19.04
CA LEU A 45 12.46 12.43 -18.83
C LEU A 45 13.96 12.57 -18.54
N PRO A 46 14.82 12.74 -19.56
CA PRO A 46 16.27 12.55 -19.44
C PRO A 46 16.94 13.38 -18.32
N ALA A 47 16.48 14.62 -18.10
CA ALA A 47 16.99 15.47 -17.04
C ALA A 47 16.66 14.92 -15.64
N MET A 48 15.40 14.52 -15.42
CA MET A 48 14.95 13.93 -14.15
C MET A 48 15.54 12.54 -13.93
N ASP A 49 15.66 11.73 -14.98
CA ASP A 49 16.24 10.38 -14.88
C ASP A 49 17.73 10.43 -14.49
N ARG A 50 18.49 11.42 -14.98
CA ARG A 50 19.88 11.65 -14.55
C ARG A 50 19.95 12.07 -13.08
N LEU A 51 19.10 13.01 -12.68
CA LEU A 51 19.04 13.43 -11.28
C LEU A 51 18.66 12.24 -10.38
N GLU A 52 17.73 11.38 -10.81
CA GLU A 52 17.30 10.20 -10.04
C GLU A 52 18.49 9.28 -9.78
N GLN A 53 19.31 9.04 -10.81
CA GLN A 53 20.53 8.26 -10.66
C GLN A 53 21.51 8.88 -9.67
N VAL A 54 21.71 10.20 -9.70
CA VAL A 54 22.61 10.89 -8.77
C VAL A 54 22.11 10.83 -7.34
N VAL A 55 20.82 11.13 -7.12
CA VAL A 55 20.18 11.14 -5.79
C VAL A 55 20.19 9.74 -5.17
N ASN A 56 19.92 8.70 -5.97
CA ASN A 56 19.85 7.32 -5.49
C ASN A 56 21.19 6.56 -5.57
N ALA A 57 22.24 7.13 -6.16
CA ALA A 57 23.55 6.47 -6.29
C ALA A 57 24.13 5.97 -4.95
N PRO A 58 24.06 6.73 -3.83
CA PRO A 58 24.55 6.25 -2.54
C PRO A 58 23.76 5.03 -2.03
N ARG A 59 22.42 5.07 -2.16
CA ARG A 59 21.54 3.97 -1.77
C ARG A 59 21.80 2.73 -2.61
N ASP A 60 21.94 2.90 -3.93
CA ASP A 60 22.24 1.81 -4.85
C ASP A 60 23.63 1.23 -4.58
N ALA A 61 24.62 2.05 -4.25
CA ALA A 61 25.97 1.62 -3.88
C ALA A 61 25.97 0.80 -2.58
N TYR A 62 25.25 1.26 -1.55
CA TYR A 62 25.10 0.54 -0.30
C TYR A 62 24.38 -0.80 -0.49
N GLY A 63 23.30 -0.83 -1.28
CA GLY A 63 22.59 -2.06 -1.62
C GLY A 63 23.48 -3.07 -2.35
N ARG A 64 24.29 -2.61 -3.31
CA ARG A 64 25.30 -3.46 -3.98
C ARG A 64 26.35 -4.00 -3.01
N LEU A 65 26.80 -3.18 -2.05
CA LEU A 65 27.75 -3.59 -1.03
C LEU A 65 27.16 -4.67 -0.11
N GLN A 66 25.93 -4.47 0.40
CA GLN A 66 25.24 -5.47 1.20
C GLN A 66 25.08 -6.80 0.45
N LYS A 67 24.67 -6.76 -0.83
CA LYS A 67 24.56 -7.95 -1.68
C LYS A 67 25.90 -8.70 -1.79
N LYS A 68 27.01 -7.98 -1.99
CA LYS A 68 28.37 -8.57 -2.02
C LYS A 68 28.79 -9.19 -0.70
N LEU A 69 28.36 -8.63 0.43
CA LEU A 69 28.64 -9.19 1.75
C LEU A 69 27.77 -10.42 2.03
N ALA A 70 26.50 -10.39 1.61
CA ALA A 70 25.58 -11.52 1.74
C ALA A 70 25.98 -12.69 0.84
N SER A 71 26.42 -12.45 -0.39
CA SER A 71 26.87 -13.50 -1.32
C SER A 71 28.15 -14.22 -0.85
N LYS A 72 28.91 -13.62 0.08
CA LYS A 72 30.08 -14.25 0.72
C LYS A 72 29.69 -15.21 1.86
N LYS A 73 28.44 -15.15 2.34
CA LYS A 73 27.89 -16.12 3.30
C LYS A 73 26.99 -17.09 2.54
N PRO A 74 27.30 -18.40 2.49
CA PRO A 74 26.43 -19.37 1.83
C PRO A 74 25.15 -19.47 2.65
N SER A 75 24.12 -18.76 2.19
CA SER A 75 22.78 -18.82 2.75
C SER A 75 22.02 -19.83 1.90
N VAL A 76 21.49 -20.89 2.53
CA VAL A 76 20.72 -21.98 1.87
C VAL A 76 19.36 -21.49 1.32
N MET A 77 19.00 -20.24 1.58
CA MET A 77 17.76 -19.63 1.11
C MET A 77 18.05 -18.84 -0.19
N GLN A 78 17.41 -19.24 -1.29
CA GLN A 78 17.38 -18.48 -2.53
C GLN A 78 17.04 -17.01 -2.21
N PRO A 79 17.81 -16.03 -2.71
CA PRO A 79 17.42 -14.64 -2.54
C PRO A 79 16.02 -14.48 -3.15
N PRO A 80 15.07 -13.85 -2.44
CA PRO A 80 13.74 -13.62 -2.99
C PRO A 80 13.88 -12.91 -4.34
N ALA A 81 13.05 -13.30 -5.31
CA ALA A 81 12.96 -12.61 -6.59
C ALA A 81 12.88 -11.11 -6.31
N GLN A 82 13.75 -10.33 -6.95
CA GLN A 82 13.78 -8.88 -6.70
C GLN A 82 12.45 -8.32 -7.18
N ALA A 83 11.66 -7.82 -6.23
CA ALA A 83 10.40 -7.17 -6.54
C ALA A 83 10.66 -6.03 -7.52
N THR A 84 9.80 -5.95 -8.52
CA THR A 84 9.87 -4.95 -9.58
C THR A 84 8.84 -3.86 -9.31
N ARG A 85 8.98 -2.73 -10.00
CA ARG A 85 7.95 -1.68 -9.97
C ARG A 85 6.61 -2.16 -10.52
N GLN A 86 6.64 -3.08 -11.49
CA GLN A 86 5.44 -3.72 -12.01
C GLN A 86 4.73 -4.54 -10.93
N ASP A 87 5.48 -5.24 -10.07
CA ASP A 87 4.91 -5.96 -8.93
C ASP A 87 4.30 -5.00 -7.92
N ALA A 88 4.96 -3.86 -7.67
CA ALA A 88 4.42 -2.82 -6.79
C ALA A 88 3.14 -2.18 -7.33
N LEU A 89 3.11 -1.89 -8.64
CA LEU A 89 1.91 -1.43 -9.34
C LEU A 89 0.78 -2.45 -9.23
N LEU A 90 1.06 -3.71 -9.55
CA LEU A 90 0.06 -4.78 -9.50
C LEU A 90 -0.50 -4.93 -8.09
N ALA A 91 0.36 -4.96 -7.07
CA ALA A 91 -0.06 -5.06 -5.68
C ALA A 91 -0.98 -3.91 -5.24
N ALA A 92 -0.65 -2.67 -5.61
CA ALA A 92 -1.52 -1.53 -5.34
C ALA A 92 -2.84 -1.59 -6.12
N MET A 93 -2.81 -1.98 -7.39
CA MET A 93 -4.02 -2.13 -8.21
C MET A 93 -4.95 -3.20 -7.64
N THR A 94 -4.43 -4.38 -7.28
CA THR A 94 -5.20 -5.44 -6.64
C THR A 94 -5.84 -4.92 -5.36
N TYR A 95 -5.07 -4.24 -4.50
CA TYR A 95 -5.62 -3.66 -3.28
C TYR A 95 -6.76 -2.67 -3.56
N LEU A 96 -6.59 -1.76 -4.54
CA LEU A 96 -7.61 -0.77 -4.89
C LEU A 96 -8.86 -1.45 -5.46
N GLN A 97 -8.70 -2.45 -6.30
CA GLN A 97 -9.79 -3.24 -6.89
C GLN A 97 -10.57 -4.00 -5.82
N ASP A 98 -9.87 -4.70 -4.92
CA ASP A 98 -10.46 -5.43 -3.80
C ASP A 98 -11.23 -4.52 -2.83
N ASN A 99 -10.95 -3.21 -2.86
CA ASN A 99 -11.61 -2.21 -2.02
C ASN A 99 -12.57 -1.27 -2.78
N ASP A 100 -12.93 -1.62 -4.03
CA ASP A 100 -13.83 -0.84 -4.89
C ASP A 100 -13.38 0.62 -5.16
N MET A 101 -12.07 0.89 -5.07
CA MET A 101 -11.46 2.23 -5.18
C MET A 101 -11.19 2.62 -6.66
N HIS A 102 -12.25 2.71 -7.46
CA HIS A 102 -12.17 3.01 -8.90
C HIS A 102 -11.91 4.49 -9.22
N ASP A 103 -12.14 5.38 -8.24
CA ASP A 103 -11.96 6.82 -8.35
C ASP A 103 -10.51 7.28 -8.13
N VAL A 104 -9.63 6.37 -7.69
CA VAL A 104 -8.20 6.64 -7.49
C VAL A 104 -7.45 6.50 -8.81
N ILE A 105 -6.72 7.54 -9.17
CA ILE A 105 -5.85 7.54 -10.35
C ILE A 105 -4.47 7.06 -9.92
N VAL A 106 -3.96 6.01 -10.58
CA VAL A 106 -2.65 5.43 -10.30
C VAL A 106 -1.63 5.95 -11.32
N GLU A 107 -0.56 6.57 -10.85
CA GLU A 107 0.49 7.15 -11.68
C GLU A 107 1.80 6.41 -11.49
N VAL A 108 2.39 5.90 -12.57
CA VAL A 108 3.67 5.16 -12.53
C VAL A 108 4.75 6.01 -13.16
N ARG A 109 5.65 6.57 -12.36
CA ARG A 109 6.68 7.53 -12.82
C ARG A 109 6.11 8.70 -13.64
N HIS A 110 4.82 9.00 -13.55
CA HIS A 110 4.22 10.16 -14.20
C HIS A 110 4.53 11.42 -13.40
N HIS A 111 4.84 12.51 -14.10
CA HIS A 111 5.06 13.81 -13.47
C HIS A 111 4.41 14.92 -14.30
N ASP A 112 3.20 15.31 -13.92
CA ASP A 112 2.47 16.42 -14.54
C ASP A 112 1.79 17.29 -13.46
N PRO A 113 2.44 18.37 -13.00
CA PRO A 113 1.89 19.25 -11.98
C PRO A 113 0.65 20.04 -12.48
N ILE A 114 0.55 20.30 -13.78
CA ILE A 114 -0.58 21.04 -14.36
C ILE A 114 -1.82 20.16 -14.33
N GLU A 115 -1.67 18.88 -14.67
CA GLU A 115 -2.74 17.90 -14.59
C GLU A 115 -3.20 17.70 -13.13
N GLN A 116 -2.26 17.60 -12.18
CA GLN A 116 -2.57 17.55 -10.74
C GLN A 116 -3.37 18.78 -10.31
N TRP A 117 -3.03 19.99 -10.79
CA TRP A 117 -3.76 21.22 -10.49
C TRP A 117 -5.18 21.22 -11.06
N LYS A 118 -5.36 20.70 -12.28
CA LYS A 118 -6.70 20.53 -12.88
C LYS A 118 -7.55 19.55 -12.07
N ARG A 119 -6.97 18.43 -11.63
CA ARG A 119 -7.66 17.44 -10.78
C ARG A 119 -8.04 18.01 -9.42
N LEU A 120 -7.16 18.80 -8.80
CA LEU A 120 -7.46 19.47 -7.54
C LEU A 120 -8.68 20.38 -7.65
N GLN A 121 -8.77 21.16 -8.73
CA GLN A 121 -9.92 22.01 -8.99
C GLN A 121 -11.19 21.17 -9.23
N ALA A 122 -11.07 20.11 -10.02
CA ALA A 122 -12.19 19.24 -10.41
C ALA A 122 -12.70 18.32 -9.28
N ASN A 123 -11.93 18.06 -8.22
CA ASN A 123 -12.30 17.12 -7.17
C ASN A 123 -13.50 17.63 -6.32
N PRO A 124 -14.70 17.03 -6.39
CA PRO A 124 -15.87 17.54 -5.69
C PRO A 124 -15.82 17.32 -4.17
N ASP A 125 -15.04 16.34 -3.69
CA ASP A 125 -15.07 15.90 -2.28
C ASP A 125 -14.25 16.78 -1.34
N ILE A 126 -13.47 17.71 -1.91
CA ILE A 126 -12.61 18.61 -1.16
C ILE A 126 -13.25 19.99 -1.12
N HIS A 127 -13.49 20.50 0.09
CA HIS A 127 -13.97 21.86 0.27
C HIS A 127 -12.97 22.90 -0.33
N PRO A 128 -13.43 23.98 -0.98
CA PRO A 128 -12.56 24.97 -1.62
C PRO A 128 -11.47 25.54 -0.71
N VAL A 129 -11.76 25.74 0.59
CA VAL A 129 -10.76 26.18 1.58
C VAL A 129 -9.55 25.24 1.60
N TRP A 130 -9.77 23.92 1.63
CA TRP A 130 -8.68 22.94 1.66
C TRP A 130 -8.02 22.76 0.29
N LYS A 131 -8.77 22.97 -0.82
CA LYS A 131 -8.18 22.96 -2.17
C LYS A 131 -7.12 24.03 -2.31
N TYR A 132 -7.45 25.28 -1.99
CA TYR A 132 -6.56 26.43 -2.24
C TYR A 132 -5.57 26.72 -1.11
N THR A 133 -5.63 25.98 0.01
CA THR A 133 -4.63 26.03 1.07
C THR A 133 -3.70 24.82 1.00
N ASP A 134 -4.01 23.74 1.73
CA ASP A 134 -3.13 22.58 1.82
C ASP A 134 -3.02 21.80 0.50
N GLY A 135 -4.11 21.72 -0.27
CA GLY A 135 -4.10 21.10 -1.60
C GLY A 135 -3.13 21.79 -2.56
N ALA A 136 -3.20 23.11 -2.65
CA ALA A 136 -2.31 23.92 -3.46
C ALA A 136 -0.85 23.81 -2.99
N ALA A 137 -0.62 23.86 -1.68
CA ALA A 137 0.71 23.70 -1.12
C ALA A 137 1.29 22.31 -1.42
N ARG A 138 0.47 21.25 -1.38
CA ARG A 138 0.89 19.88 -1.70
C ARG A 138 1.22 19.70 -3.18
N ILE A 139 0.51 20.38 -4.09
CA ILE A 139 0.91 20.45 -5.51
C ILE A 139 2.23 21.21 -5.66
N GLY A 140 2.42 22.30 -4.89
CA GLY A 140 3.69 23.01 -4.82
C GLY A 140 4.84 22.09 -4.41
N THR A 141 4.66 21.31 -3.35
CA THR A 141 5.63 20.31 -2.89
C THR A 141 5.88 19.23 -3.95
N TYR A 142 4.83 18.71 -4.59
CA TYR A 142 4.96 17.74 -5.69
C TYR A 142 5.77 18.30 -6.87
N THR A 143 5.59 19.58 -7.18
CA THR A 143 6.29 20.28 -8.27
C THR A 143 7.76 20.53 -7.92
N MET A 144 8.04 20.96 -6.70
CA MET A 144 9.41 21.22 -6.23
C MET A 144 10.20 19.94 -5.95
N PHE A 145 9.52 18.90 -5.47
CA PHE A 145 10.09 17.61 -5.09
C PHE A 145 9.33 16.46 -5.78
N PRO A 146 9.55 16.23 -7.09
CA PRO A 146 8.90 15.16 -7.83
C PRO A 146 9.15 13.77 -7.22
N PRO A 147 8.13 13.04 -6.73
CA PRO A 147 8.30 11.75 -6.05
C PRO A 147 9.12 10.71 -6.84
N ARG A 148 9.05 10.77 -8.17
CA ARG A 148 9.86 9.97 -9.12
C ARG A 148 11.35 10.03 -8.83
N LEU A 149 11.88 11.20 -8.48
CA LEU A 149 13.31 11.41 -8.27
C LEU A 149 13.83 10.65 -7.03
N TRP A 150 12.97 10.39 -6.05
CA TRP A 150 13.33 9.70 -4.81
C TRP A 150 12.79 8.27 -4.71
N ARG A 151 12.17 7.76 -5.78
CA ARG A 151 11.58 6.41 -5.85
C ARG A 151 10.60 6.15 -4.70
N PHE A 152 9.83 7.15 -4.31
CA PHE A 152 8.81 7.03 -3.27
C PHE A 152 7.42 6.91 -3.84
N ASP A 153 6.63 6.07 -3.17
CA ASP A 153 5.21 5.97 -3.41
C ASP A 153 4.50 6.98 -2.51
N ALA A 154 3.48 7.65 -3.03
CA ALA A 154 2.75 8.67 -2.29
C ALA A 154 1.32 8.78 -2.78
N TYR A 155 0.36 8.71 -1.86
CA TYR A 155 -1.02 9.08 -2.13
C TYR A 155 -1.28 10.56 -1.85
N ASN A 156 -1.94 11.24 -2.78
CA ASN A 156 -2.46 12.60 -2.62
C ASN A 156 -4.00 12.59 -2.50
N PRO A 157 -4.56 12.85 -1.30
CA PRO A 157 -6.00 12.85 -1.07
C PRO A 157 -6.72 14.02 -1.77
N TYR A 158 -6.02 15.11 -2.06
CA TYR A 158 -6.63 16.27 -2.69
C TYR A 158 -6.89 16.09 -4.18
N THR A 159 -6.10 15.25 -4.85
CA THR A 159 -6.23 14.93 -6.28
C THR A 159 -6.62 13.47 -6.53
N LYS A 160 -6.87 12.70 -5.45
CA LYS A 160 -7.11 11.25 -5.46
C LYS A 160 -6.09 10.49 -6.32
N THR A 161 -4.84 10.91 -6.25
CA THR A 161 -3.78 10.34 -7.09
C THR A 161 -2.81 9.52 -6.25
N LEU A 162 -2.58 8.27 -6.63
CA LEU A 162 -1.57 7.38 -6.08
C LEU A 162 -0.37 7.36 -7.02
N SER A 163 0.74 7.97 -6.62
CA SER A 163 2.00 7.92 -7.36
C SER A 163 2.83 6.71 -6.91
N ILE A 164 3.20 5.83 -7.84
CA ILE A 164 4.03 4.65 -7.64
C ILE A 164 5.35 4.84 -8.38
N ASN A 165 6.44 4.91 -7.64
CA ASN A 165 7.80 5.07 -8.14
C ASN A 165 8.78 4.04 -7.59
N SER A 166 8.44 3.40 -6.47
CA SER A 166 9.23 2.39 -5.79
C SER A 166 9.11 1.02 -6.44
N ASP A 167 10.02 0.12 -6.06
CA ASP A 167 10.03 -1.30 -6.39
C ASP A 167 9.52 -2.17 -5.21
N ASN A 168 8.84 -1.56 -4.23
CA ASN A 168 8.39 -2.22 -3.01
C ASN A 168 6.86 -2.39 -2.99
N PRO A 169 6.33 -3.61 -3.20
CA PRO A 169 4.90 -3.89 -3.14
C PRO A 169 4.24 -3.51 -1.82
N ALA A 170 4.94 -3.67 -0.69
CA ALA A 170 4.40 -3.30 0.61
C ALA A 170 4.20 -1.78 0.74
N ALA A 171 5.12 -0.98 0.21
CA ALA A 171 4.97 0.48 0.20
C ALA A 171 3.79 0.91 -0.68
N ALA A 172 3.63 0.28 -1.84
CA ALA A 172 2.53 0.55 -2.75
C ALA A 172 1.16 0.19 -2.15
N ILE A 173 1.04 -0.96 -1.48
CA ILE A 173 -0.17 -1.34 -0.72
C ILE A 173 -0.43 -0.35 0.41
N TYR A 174 0.61 0.05 1.15
CA TYR A 174 0.46 0.99 2.27
C TYR A 174 -0.10 2.36 1.81
N GLU A 175 0.40 2.89 0.70
CA GLU A 175 -0.12 4.14 0.12
C GLU A 175 -1.55 3.95 -0.46
N ALA A 176 -1.86 2.80 -1.05
CA ALA A 176 -3.22 2.47 -1.46
C ALA A 176 -4.19 2.39 -0.26
N ALA A 177 -3.73 1.89 0.89
CA ALA A 177 -4.51 1.87 2.13
C ALA A 177 -4.77 3.28 2.69
N LYS A 178 -3.86 4.25 2.47
CA LYS A 178 -4.16 5.66 2.76
C LYS A 178 -5.33 6.17 1.91
N ALA A 179 -5.43 5.75 0.64
CA ALA A 179 -6.54 6.14 -0.22
C ALA A 179 -7.88 5.66 0.36
N LYS A 180 -7.95 4.38 0.75
CA LYS A 180 -9.11 3.81 1.44
C LYS A 180 -9.44 4.59 2.72
N SER A 181 -8.46 4.84 3.60
CA SER A 181 -8.69 5.59 4.84
C SER A 181 -9.26 6.99 4.59
N HIS A 182 -8.80 7.71 3.55
CA HIS A 182 -9.32 9.03 3.21
C HIS A 182 -10.71 8.99 2.56
N SER A 183 -11.04 7.93 1.82
CA SER A 183 -12.37 7.78 1.22
C SER A 183 -13.47 7.47 2.25
N MET A 184 -13.10 6.92 3.41
CA MET A 184 -14.05 6.54 4.47
C MET A 184 -14.51 7.71 5.35
N VAL A 185 -13.96 8.91 5.16
CA VAL A 185 -14.29 10.10 5.97
C VAL A 185 -15.10 11.11 5.18
N SER A 186 -16.08 11.74 5.81
CA SER A 186 -16.97 12.73 5.16
C SER A 186 -16.29 14.05 4.78
N TRP A 187 -15.12 14.35 5.34
CA TRP A 187 -14.35 15.57 5.09
C TRP A 187 -12.90 15.23 4.80
N PRO A 188 -12.60 14.63 3.64
CA PRO A 188 -11.25 14.14 3.31
C PRO A 188 -10.20 15.26 3.30
N GLY A 189 -10.59 16.48 2.87
CA GLY A 189 -9.68 17.63 2.87
C GLY A 189 -9.28 18.12 4.27
N ALA A 190 -10.23 18.13 5.22
CA ALA A 190 -9.96 18.49 6.61
C ALA A 190 -9.19 17.39 7.32
N TYR A 191 -9.55 16.13 7.07
CA TYR A 191 -8.84 14.97 7.59
C TYR A 191 -7.38 14.96 7.12
N ALA A 192 -7.10 15.22 5.84
CA ALA A 192 -5.74 15.38 5.33
C ALA A 192 -4.98 16.52 6.04
N ALA A 193 -5.65 17.64 6.32
CA ALA A 193 -5.08 18.76 7.05
C ALA A 193 -4.91 18.49 8.57
N MET A 194 -5.48 17.43 9.13
CA MET A 194 -5.19 17.07 10.53
C MET A 194 -3.72 16.68 10.75
N ARG A 195 -2.94 16.47 9.68
CA ARG A 195 -1.48 16.32 9.76
C ARG A 195 -0.75 17.49 10.42
N TYR A 196 -1.37 18.67 10.48
CA TYR A 196 -0.84 19.86 11.17
C TYR A 196 -1.10 19.84 12.68
N VAL A 197 -2.03 19.01 13.15
CA VAL A 197 -2.39 18.93 14.56
C VAL A 197 -1.45 17.96 15.26
N PRO A 198 -0.83 18.33 16.40
CA PRO A 198 0.04 17.43 17.15
C PRO A 198 -0.65 16.09 17.44
N LEU A 199 0.10 14.99 17.27
CA LEU A 199 -0.34 13.59 17.48
C LEU A 199 -1.44 13.06 16.57
N ALA A 200 -2.27 13.91 15.95
CA ALA A 200 -3.30 13.47 15.01
C ALA A 200 -2.77 12.59 13.85
N PRO A 201 -1.65 12.93 13.18
CA PRO A 201 -1.12 12.06 12.12
C PRO A 201 -0.63 10.68 12.61
N VAL A 202 -0.31 10.52 13.90
CA VAL A 202 0.01 9.20 14.47
C VAL A 202 -1.23 8.30 14.46
N GLY A 203 -2.39 8.84 14.88
CA GLY A 203 -3.65 8.11 14.85
C GLY A 203 -4.06 7.68 13.43
N GLN A 204 -3.89 8.59 12.46
CA GLN A 204 -4.16 8.30 11.04
C GLN A 204 -3.25 7.17 10.51
N GLN A 205 -1.97 7.18 10.88
CA GLN A 205 -1.04 6.13 10.47
C GLN A 205 -1.29 4.80 11.14
N ILE A 206 -1.73 4.79 12.40
CA ILE A 206 -2.14 3.55 13.07
C ILE A 206 -3.31 2.92 12.32
N ALA A 207 -4.33 3.70 11.95
CA ALA A 207 -5.49 3.20 11.20
C ALA A 207 -5.08 2.61 9.83
N VAL A 208 -4.24 3.33 9.08
CA VAL A 208 -3.72 2.85 7.78
C VAL A 208 -2.87 1.59 7.95
N THR A 209 -2.01 1.57 8.97
CA THR A 209 -1.16 0.41 9.27
C THR A 209 -1.98 -0.82 9.60
N GLN A 210 -3.02 -0.69 10.42
CA GLN A 210 -3.90 -1.80 10.77
C GLN A 210 -4.59 -2.38 9.54
N ASP A 211 -5.12 -1.53 8.65
CA ASP A 211 -5.77 -1.98 7.43
C ASP A 211 -4.79 -2.65 6.47
N ALA A 212 -3.65 -2.01 6.18
CA ALA A 212 -2.63 -2.55 5.28
C ALA A 212 -2.04 -3.88 5.80
N MET A 213 -1.77 -3.98 7.10
CA MET A 213 -1.28 -5.22 7.73
C MET A 213 -2.32 -6.33 7.67
N ALA A 214 -3.57 -6.05 7.99
CA ALA A 214 -4.64 -7.04 7.92
C ALA A 214 -4.84 -7.55 6.48
N TYR A 215 -4.77 -6.66 5.48
CA TYR A 215 -4.85 -7.05 4.07
C TYR A 215 -3.70 -7.98 3.67
N VAL A 216 -2.46 -7.61 3.99
CA VAL A 216 -1.26 -8.35 3.62
C VAL A 216 -1.20 -9.71 4.32
N GLN A 217 -1.58 -9.78 5.60
CA GLN A 217 -1.66 -11.05 6.34
C GLN A 217 -2.67 -12.04 5.74
N GLN A 218 -3.73 -11.53 5.12
CA GLN A 218 -4.78 -12.36 4.54
C GLN A 218 -4.51 -12.73 3.07
N ASN A 219 -3.94 -11.83 2.28
CA ASN A 219 -3.94 -11.92 0.82
C ASN A 219 -2.55 -12.01 0.17
N ALA A 220 -1.48 -11.67 0.90
CA ALA A 220 -0.15 -11.50 0.30
C ALA A 220 0.86 -12.56 0.75
N ASP A 221 1.94 -12.66 -0.02
CA ASP A 221 3.04 -13.55 0.30
C ASP A 221 3.76 -13.15 1.59
N PRO A 222 4.33 -14.11 2.34
CA PRO A 222 5.09 -13.84 3.57
C PRO A 222 6.24 -12.82 3.40
N THR A 223 6.78 -12.70 2.19
CA THR A 223 7.83 -11.73 1.85
C THR A 223 7.32 -10.29 1.85
N ILE A 224 6.10 -10.07 1.36
CA ILE A 224 5.42 -8.77 1.37
C ILE A 224 4.99 -8.42 2.80
N GLU A 225 4.58 -9.42 3.59
CA GLU A 225 4.29 -9.24 5.02
C GLU A 225 5.50 -8.73 5.81
N GLU A 226 6.66 -9.36 5.65
CA GLU A 226 7.89 -8.91 6.32
C GLU A 226 8.29 -7.49 5.87
N ALA A 227 8.17 -7.20 4.58
CA ALA A 227 8.41 -5.86 4.05
C ALA A 227 7.42 -4.83 4.61
N MET A 228 6.15 -5.20 4.79
CA MET A 228 5.10 -4.35 5.35
C MET A 228 5.40 -4.01 6.81
N VAL A 229 5.76 -4.98 7.64
CA VAL A 229 6.11 -4.73 9.06
C VAL A 229 7.24 -3.71 9.19
N SER A 230 8.30 -3.87 8.40
CA SER A 230 9.43 -2.95 8.39
C SER A 230 9.01 -1.55 7.92
N HIS A 231 8.19 -1.48 6.86
CA HIS A 231 7.68 -0.24 6.31
C HIS A 231 6.79 0.52 7.30
N THR A 232 5.79 -0.15 7.89
CA THR A 232 4.83 0.46 8.81
C THR A 232 5.52 0.95 10.09
N LEU A 233 6.47 0.18 10.62
CA LEU A 233 7.21 0.61 11.80
C LEU A 233 8.05 1.85 11.51
N SER A 234 8.76 1.87 10.38
CA SER A 234 9.57 3.03 9.98
C SER A 234 8.71 4.29 9.84
N ASN A 235 7.50 4.16 9.28
CA ASN A 235 6.56 5.27 9.12
C ASN A 235 6.00 5.76 10.45
N ILE A 236 5.50 4.85 11.30
CA ILE A 236 4.95 5.21 12.62
C ILE A 236 6.03 5.85 13.49
N THR A 237 7.22 5.24 13.57
CA THR A 237 8.33 5.80 14.34
C THR A 237 8.76 7.15 13.78
N GLY A 238 8.90 7.26 12.45
CA GLY A 238 9.20 8.54 11.80
C GLY A 238 8.18 9.61 12.16
N THR A 239 6.90 9.27 12.19
CA THR A 239 5.80 10.21 12.46
C THR A 239 5.63 10.53 13.93
N ALA A 240 5.91 9.60 14.83
CA ALA A 240 5.95 9.88 16.27
C ALA A 240 7.09 10.85 16.60
N LEU A 241 8.27 10.66 15.99
CA LEU A 241 9.44 11.50 16.22
C LEU A 241 9.33 12.87 15.52
N LEU A 242 8.85 12.90 14.28
CA LEU A 242 8.81 14.11 13.44
C LEU A 242 7.44 14.80 13.45
N GLY A 243 6.37 14.14 13.84
CA GLY A 243 5.01 14.70 13.92
C GLY A 243 4.82 15.73 15.03
N SER A 244 5.88 16.00 15.81
CA SER A 244 5.94 17.09 16.78
C SER A 244 6.54 18.39 16.21
N SER A 245 7.04 18.40 14.96
CA SER A 245 7.52 19.64 14.32
C SER A 245 6.35 20.41 13.70
N ALA A 246 5.66 21.21 14.52
CA ALA A 246 4.55 22.08 14.11
C ALA A 246 4.91 23.15 13.04
N ILE A 247 6.15 23.16 12.54
CA ILE A 247 6.69 24.27 11.75
C ILE A 247 6.53 24.02 10.24
N THR A 248 6.30 22.79 9.75
CA THR A 248 5.85 22.51 8.36
C THR A 248 5.80 20.99 8.07
N PRO A 249 4.65 20.30 8.22
CA PRO A 249 4.54 18.86 7.90
C PRO A 249 4.76 18.54 6.42
N GLN A 250 4.69 19.52 5.52
CA GLN A 250 5.10 19.36 4.11
C GLN A 250 6.59 19.03 3.97
N LEU A 251 7.44 19.47 4.92
CA LEU A 251 8.87 19.08 4.93
C LEU A 251 9.08 17.62 5.35
N ASN A 252 8.15 16.99 6.07
CA ASN A 252 8.20 15.54 6.34
C ASN A 252 7.89 14.70 5.09
N GLU A 253 7.30 15.30 4.05
CA GLU A 253 7.17 14.67 2.74
C GLU A 253 8.38 14.99 1.84
N ILE A 254 9.29 15.89 2.26
CA ILE A 254 10.54 16.15 1.56
C ILE A 254 11.55 15.05 1.91
N PRO A 255 11.99 14.29 0.89
CA PRO A 255 12.93 13.19 1.08
C PRO A 255 14.23 13.55 1.80
N LEU A 256 14.76 14.75 1.60
CA LEU A 256 16.05 15.13 2.19
C LEU A 256 15.98 15.31 3.73
N VAL A 257 14.79 15.64 4.27
CA VAL A 257 14.57 15.85 5.71
C VAL A 257 14.05 14.56 6.35
N ALA A 258 13.07 13.93 5.71
CA ALA A 258 12.43 12.74 6.25
C ALA A 258 13.25 11.47 6.01
N ALA A 259 13.80 11.25 4.81
CA ALA A 259 14.41 9.97 4.45
C ALA A 259 15.65 9.60 5.27
N PRO A 260 16.65 10.47 5.53
CA PRO A 260 17.79 10.04 6.33
C PRO A 260 17.41 9.77 7.78
N ALA A 261 16.51 10.55 8.39
CA ALA A 261 16.07 10.34 9.77
C ALA A 261 15.14 9.12 9.90
N SER A 262 14.15 8.97 9.02
CA SER A 262 13.19 7.86 9.07
C SER A 262 13.77 6.54 8.57
N GLN A 263 14.66 6.54 7.57
CA GLN A 263 15.30 5.31 7.08
C GLN A 263 16.41 4.83 7.99
N ALA A 264 17.25 5.72 8.56
CA ALA A 264 18.30 5.28 9.48
C ALA A 264 17.69 4.71 10.78
N ILE A 265 16.68 5.38 11.33
CA ILE A 265 16.00 4.92 12.54
C ILE A 265 15.12 3.71 12.20
N GLY A 266 14.27 3.82 11.18
CA GLY A 266 13.35 2.76 10.78
C GLY A 266 14.01 1.49 10.25
N ALA A 267 15.15 1.56 9.54
CA ALA A 267 15.89 0.36 9.15
C ALA A 267 16.56 -0.29 10.36
N ALA A 268 17.01 0.48 11.35
CA ALA A 268 17.54 -0.08 12.59
C ALA A 268 16.42 -0.72 13.43
N THR A 269 15.31 -0.02 13.65
CA THR A 269 14.21 -0.52 14.48
C THR A 269 13.42 -1.63 13.76
N GLY A 270 13.21 -1.53 12.45
CA GLY A 270 12.50 -2.50 11.61
C GLY A 270 13.24 -3.83 11.48
N ASN A 271 14.57 -3.82 11.28
CA ASN A 271 15.36 -5.07 11.28
C ASN A 271 15.44 -5.72 12.66
N ILE A 272 15.33 -4.94 13.74
CA ILE A 272 15.31 -5.47 15.11
C ILE A 272 13.93 -6.03 15.42
N ALA A 273 12.87 -5.24 15.22
CA ALA A 273 11.50 -5.63 15.51
C ALA A 273 11.01 -6.79 14.65
N SER A 274 11.32 -6.84 13.35
CA SER A 274 10.97 -7.99 12.49
C SER A 274 11.59 -9.30 12.96
N ARG A 275 12.81 -9.27 13.53
CA ARG A 275 13.47 -10.44 14.10
C ARG A 275 12.82 -10.91 15.41
N PHE A 276 12.23 -10.00 16.19
CA PHE A 276 11.60 -10.31 17.47
C PHE A 276 10.09 -10.56 17.38
N LEU A 277 9.40 -9.93 16.42
CA LEU A 277 7.95 -10.03 16.20
C LEU A 277 7.58 -11.11 15.19
N ARG A 278 8.56 -11.89 14.69
CA ARG A 278 8.34 -13.00 13.77
C ARG A 278 7.28 -13.93 14.38
N PRO A 279 6.03 -13.95 13.87
CA PRO A 279 5.05 -14.87 14.39
C PRO A 279 5.56 -16.28 14.07
N GLN A 280 5.76 -17.11 15.09
CA GLN A 280 5.86 -18.55 14.86
C GLN A 280 4.49 -18.99 14.35
N ARG A 281 4.32 -19.01 13.03
CA ARG A 281 3.25 -19.81 12.44
C ARG A 281 3.62 -21.25 12.78
N SER A 282 2.88 -21.87 13.70
CA SER A 282 3.00 -23.29 13.96
C SER A 282 2.80 -24.00 12.63
N SER A 283 3.85 -24.66 12.17
CA SER A 283 3.79 -25.63 11.08
C SER A 283 3.02 -26.85 11.60
N ASP A 284 1.72 -26.69 11.81
CA ASP A 284 0.82 -27.79 12.09
C ASP A 284 0.03 -28.05 10.81
N PRO A 285 0.38 -29.07 10.01
CA PRO A 285 -0.39 -29.44 8.84
C PRO A 285 -1.68 -30.09 9.35
N ARG A 286 -2.67 -29.27 9.74
CA ARG A 286 -4.04 -29.78 9.91
C ARG A 286 -4.58 -30.09 8.51
N PRO A 287 -4.89 -31.37 8.22
CA PRO A 287 -5.60 -31.70 6.99
C PRO A 287 -6.90 -30.90 6.97
N LEU A 288 -7.26 -30.40 5.79
CA LEU A 288 -8.62 -29.90 5.53
C LEU A 288 -9.58 -31.08 5.73
N GLU A 289 -10.11 -31.21 6.95
CA GLU A 289 -11.28 -32.04 7.23
C GLU A 289 -12.45 -31.36 6.52
N TYR A 290 -12.77 -31.90 5.34
CA TYR A 290 -13.93 -31.53 4.56
C TYR A 290 -15.15 -32.03 5.34
N ASP A 291 -15.75 -31.17 6.15
CA ASP A 291 -16.96 -31.48 6.90
C ASP A 291 -18.14 -31.52 5.91
N GLY A 292 -18.36 -32.73 5.38
CA GLY A 292 -19.44 -33.06 4.48
C GLY A 292 -20.77 -33.07 5.23
N ALA A 293 -21.40 -31.90 5.33
CA ALA A 293 -22.79 -31.80 5.75
C ALA A 293 -23.49 -30.70 4.95
N LEU A 294 -23.97 -31.07 3.76
CA LEU A 294 -25.20 -30.57 3.11
C LEU A 294 -25.41 -31.38 1.82
N ALA A 295 -25.97 -32.58 1.98
CA ALA A 295 -26.55 -33.32 0.86
C ALA A 295 -27.98 -32.80 0.60
N PRO A 296 -28.34 -32.42 -0.64
CA PRO A 296 -29.72 -32.48 -1.10
C PRO A 296 -29.99 -33.88 -1.63
N GLN A 297 -31.09 -34.46 -1.17
CA GLN A 297 -31.53 -35.81 -1.52
C GLN A 297 -31.77 -35.99 -3.02
N SER A 298 -31.37 -37.17 -3.47
CA SER A 298 -31.68 -37.89 -4.70
C SER A 298 -32.99 -37.56 -5.43
N GLY A 299 -32.85 -37.35 -6.74
CA GLY A 299 -33.91 -37.50 -7.74
C GLY A 299 -33.32 -38.08 -9.03
N LEU A 300 -33.04 -39.38 -9.04
CA LEU A 300 -32.65 -40.14 -10.22
C LEU A 300 -33.82 -40.21 -11.22
N ARG A 301 -33.63 -39.71 -12.45
CA ARG A 301 -34.28 -40.27 -13.64
C ARG A 301 -33.29 -40.43 -14.79
N THR A 302 -33.18 -41.68 -15.18
CA THR A 302 -32.41 -42.35 -16.21
C THR A 302 -32.87 -41.97 -17.63
N ALA A 303 -31.92 -41.75 -18.56
CA ALA A 303 -32.00 -42.10 -19.99
C ALA A 303 -30.59 -41.85 -20.60
N ARG A 304 -29.75 -42.88 -20.72
CA ARG A 304 -29.60 -43.81 -21.85
C ARG A 304 -29.14 -43.12 -23.15
N ASN A 305 -27.83 -43.24 -23.40
CA ASN A 305 -27.23 -43.06 -24.73
C ASN A 305 -27.86 -44.03 -25.74
N GLN A 306 -28.26 -43.52 -26.90
CA GLN A 306 -28.06 -44.20 -28.19
C GLN A 306 -28.28 -43.25 -29.39
N ASP A 307 -27.28 -43.31 -30.27
CA ASP A 307 -27.30 -43.16 -31.74
C ASP A 307 -27.39 -41.79 -32.43
N LEU A 308 -26.22 -41.41 -32.98
CA LEU A 308 -25.90 -41.31 -34.42
C LEU A 308 -26.94 -40.65 -35.36
N GLY A 309 -26.57 -39.50 -35.93
CA GLY A 309 -27.23 -38.95 -37.11
C GLY A 309 -26.71 -37.57 -37.55
N GLN A 310 -25.60 -37.57 -38.31
CA GLN A 310 -25.12 -36.65 -39.37
C GLN A 310 -25.48 -35.13 -39.45
N PRO A 311 -24.61 -34.33 -40.12
CA PRO A 311 -24.67 -32.86 -40.10
C PRO A 311 -25.65 -32.30 -41.15
N SER A 312 -26.27 -31.18 -40.84
CA SER A 312 -27.01 -30.37 -41.81
C SER A 312 -26.61 -28.90 -41.67
N THR A 313 -25.77 -28.47 -42.61
CA THR A 313 -25.64 -27.09 -43.08
C THR A 313 -27.02 -26.51 -43.39
N THR A 314 -27.33 -25.29 -42.94
CA THR A 314 -28.19 -24.34 -43.68
C THR A 314 -27.96 -22.91 -43.17
N VAL A 315 -27.57 -22.07 -44.12
CA VAL A 315 -27.48 -20.60 -44.13
C VAL A 315 -28.89 -19.99 -44.17
N PHE A 316 -29.01 -18.71 -43.80
CA PHE A 316 -30.07 -17.70 -44.05
C PHE A 316 -30.54 -17.09 -42.71
N ARG A 317 -30.53 -15.77 -42.48
CA ARG A 317 -30.44 -14.60 -43.36
C ARG A 317 -29.98 -13.40 -42.54
#